data_AF-A0A916EDU7-F1
#
_entry.id   AF-A0A916EDU7-F1
#
_cell.length_a   1.000
_cell.length_b   1.000
_cell.length_c   1.000
_cell.angle_alpha   90.00
_cell.angle_beta   90.00
_cell.angle_gamma   90.00
#
_symmetry.space_group_name_H-M   'P 1'
#
loop_
_entity.id
_entity.type
_entity.pdbx_description
1 polymer ?
#
loop_
_entity_poly.entity_id
_entity_poly.type
_entity_poly.pdbx_seq_one_letter_code
_entity_poly.pdbx_strand_id
1 'polypeptide(L)'
;MMKQTTSSNSNNNNNNNNNKDLNELKQLKSKYYESELEKDGLNTLVESLKTKIRTLQQQIFSQESSVQLNQDLESQKEILLEKVNNYKKRINDSDLQLNIIKKELSTLREENNDYIKKHNELQQENVQIRQLNNLLELDKQHLNKKLREYEDEKIILQKELRQCNEQSTSIEDNINEIKSSFEKLDADYRVLQCKNSELELEIENLQCEVKRLREKCVLQYNEIDESNKLNDKLKGDINDLNHLFIEQERVLREKNQQENGIHPAYCNVCNKYIVGVRYKCGHCDDFDICSNCETSNHDRNHVFIKIKRPIINDRFVKTALLPEFQFIEQNEQDIDHKAICNVCHKKIRGVRYKCGHCAKFEMCVNCEAYPFNLHDQTHVFIKIRRPVQIDSNENLLPSEFRSIVNKPSNI
;
A
#
# COMPACT_ATOMS: atom_id res chain seq x y z
N MET A 1 19.25 167.58 -129.25
CA MET A 1 19.35 169.02 -128.92
C MET A 1 19.95 169.76 -130.11
N MET A 2 19.37 170.92 -130.42
CA MET A 2 19.76 171.87 -131.46
C MET A 2 21.16 172.48 -131.24
N LYS A 3 21.86 172.83 -132.32
CA LYS A 3 22.17 174.21 -132.80
C LYS A 3 23.19 174.11 -133.94
N GLN A 4 22.81 174.48 -135.18
CA GLN A 4 22.85 175.83 -135.81
C GLN A 4 24.27 176.20 -136.33
N THR A 5 24.45 176.30 -137.67
CA THR A 5 24.52 177.55 -138.50
C THR A 5 25.99 177.85 -138.86
N THR A 6 26.45 178.33 -140.03
CA THR A 6 25.85 179.05 -141.19
C THR A 6 26.92 179.30 -142.27
N SER A 7 26.51 179.35 -143.56
CA SER A 7 26.93 180.28 -144.67
C SER A 7 28.39 180.41 -145.15
N SER A 8 28.76 180.77 -146.40
CA SER A 8 28.13 181.00 -147.73
C SER A 8 29.25 181.11 -148.79
N ASN A 9 28.89 180.92 -150.09
CA ASN A 9 29.44 181.56 -151.31
C ASN A 9 30.93 181.31 -151.72
N SER A 10 31.35 181.24 -152.99
CA SER A 10 30.80 181.68 -154.28
C SER A 10 31.56 181.06 -155.47
N ASN A 11 30.85 180.91 -156.60
CA ASN A 11 31.25 181.23 -157.98
C ASN A 11 32.12 180.34 -158.90
N ASN A 12 31.57 180.24 -160.12
CA ASN A 12 32.17 180.30 -161.46
C ASN A 12 32.82 179.01 -162.04
N ASN A 13 32.74 178.72 -163.34
CA ASN A 13 31.86 179.08 -164.46
C ASN A 13 32.32 178.23 -165.68
N ASN A 14 31.44 178.06 -166.67
CA ASN A 14 31.71 177.82 -168.10
C ASN A 14 32.21 176.45 -168.64
N ASN A 15 31.28 175.73 -169.29
CA ASN A 15 31.19 175.44 -170.75
C ASN A 15 32.50 175.59 -171.57
N ASN A 16 32.87 174.76 -172.56
CA ASN A 16 32.27 173.62 -173.26
C ASN A 16 33.41 172.99 -174.11
N ASN A 17 33.46 171.66 -174.30
CA ASN A 17 33.81 171.03 -175.60
C ASN A 17 33.79 169.48 -175.60
N ASN A 18 33.16 168.94 -176.65
CA ASN A 18 33.55 167.78 -177.46
C ASN A 18 33.38 166.32 -176.96
N ASN A 19 32.33 165.67 -177.50
CA ASN A 19 32.25 164.29 -178.02
C ASN A 19 33.42 163.32 -177.69
N LYS A 20 33.41 162.66 -176.51
CA LYS A 20 34.04 161.33 -176.30
C LYS A 20 33.66 160.53 -175.03
N ASP A 21 32.95 161.08 -174.03
CA ASP A 21 32.89 160.51 -172.67
C ASP A 21 31.68 159.64 -172.25
N LEU A 22 30.73 159.29 -173.12
CA LEU A 22 29.49 158.64 -172.65
C LEU A 22 29.52 157.09 -172.57
N ASN A 23 30.54 156.42 -173.13
CA ASN A 23 30.57 154.94 -173.21
C ASN A 23 31.35 154.24 -172.09
N GLU A 24 32.36 154.87 -171.48
CA GLU A 24 33.16 154.24 -170.42
C GLU A 24 32.43 154.22 -169.05
N LEU A 25 31.56 155.20 -168.77
CA LEU A 25 30.83 155.28 -167.50
C LEU A 25 29.77 154.17 -167.33
N LYS A 26 29.25 153.61 -168.44
CA LYS A 26 28.27 152.51 -168.40
C LYS A 26 28.90 151.15 -168.03
N GLN A 27 30.16 150.90 -168.40
CA GLN A 27 30.84 149.63 -168.06
C GLN A 27 31.25 149.54 -166.59
N LEU A 28 31.66 150.65 -165.97
CA LEU A 28 32.08 150.65 -164.56
C LEU A 28 30.91 150.36 -163.59
N LYS A 29 29.71 150.83 -163.95
CA LYS A 29 28.48 150.64 -163.14
C LYS A 29 28.01 149.18 -163.11
N SER A 30 28.29 148.40 -164.16
CA SER A 30 27.96 146.97 -164.23
C SER A 30 28.83 146.14 -163.27
N LYS A 31 30.14 146.41 -163.20
CA LYS A 31 31.06 145.70 -162.30
C LYS A 31 30.81 146.00 -160.82
N TYR A 32 30.41 147.23 -160.50
CA TYR A 32 30.06 147.60 -159.13
C TYR A 32 28.81 146.83 -158.65
N TYR A 33 27.77 146.74 -159.48
CA TYR A 33 26.56 145.99 -159.15
C TYR A 33 26.79 144.47 -159.00
N GLU A 34 27.66 143.88 -159.84
CA GLU A 34 28.03 142.46 -159.70
C GLU A 34 28.80 142.17 -158.41
N SER A 35 29.73 143.06 -158.03
CA SER A 35 30.49 142.91 -156.78
C SER A 35 29.63 143.12 -155.53
N GLU A 36 28.62 143.99 -155.60
CA GLU A 36 27.65 144.22 -154.53
C GLU A 36 26.71 143.01 -154.36
N LEU A 37 26.30 142.38 -155.48
CA LEU A 37 25.56 141.11 -155.49
C LEU A 37 26.38 139.93 -154.93
N GLU A 38 27.66 139.83 -155.27
CA GLU A 38 28.55 138.81 -154.69
C GLU A 38 28.77 139.01 -153.19
N LYS A 39 28.91 140.27 -152.75
CA LYS A 39 29.02 140.63 -151.33
C LYS A 39 27.75 140.28 -150.57
N ASP A 40 26.58 140.52 -151.14
CA ASP A 40 25.30 140.13 -150.55
C ASP A 40 25.12 138.62 -150.51
N GLY A 41 25.59 137.88 -151.53
CA GLY A 41 25.65 136.42 -151.55
C GLY A 41 26.57 135.83 -150.47
N LEU A 42 27.75 136.42 -150.28
CA LEU A 42 28.67 136.07 -149.20
C LEU A 42 28.09 136.40 -147.82
N ASN A 43 27.43 137.55 -147.67
CA ASN A 43 26.76 137.92 -146.42
C ASN A 43 25.61 136.96 -146.08
N THR A 44 24.78 136.57 -147.06
CA THR A 44 23.73 135.57 -146.84
C THR A 44 24.30 134.20 -146.50
N LEU A 45 25.41 133.79 -147.12
CA LEU A 45 26.10 132.56 -146.75
C LEU A 45 26.68 132.63 -145.33
N VAL A 46 27.27 133.76 -144.94
CA VAL A 46 27.80 133.98 -143.58
C VAL A 46 26.67 133.96 -142.56
N GLU A 47 25.52 134.58 -142.82
CA GLU A 47 24.37 134.50 -141.91
C GLU A 47 23.76 133.09 -141.85
N SER A 48 23.75 132.36 -142.96
CA SER A 48 23.37 130.94 -143.00
C SER A 48 24.33 130.08 -142.15
N LEU A 49 25.64 130.29 -142.30
CA LEU A 49 26.66 129.60 -141.51
C LEU A 49 26.58 129.98 -140.02
N LYS A 50 26.37 131.25 -139.67
CA LYS A 50 26.13 131.67 -138.28
C LYS A 50 24.88 131.02 -137.70
N THR A 51 23.80 130.92 -138.48
CA THR A 51 22.57 130.25 -138.07
C THR A 51 22.82 128.75 -137.83
N LYS A 52 23.60 128.11 -138.72
CA LYS A 52 24.00 126.71 -138.58
C LYS A 52 24.94 126.47 -137.39
N ILE A 53 25.83 127.42 -137.10
CA ILE A 53 26.68 127.41 -135.91
C ILE A 53 25.82 127.54 -134.65
N ARG A 54 24.83 128.45 -134.62
CA ARG A 54 23.91 128.58 -133.48
C ARG A 54 23.10 127.31 -133.24
N THR A 55 22.57 126.68 -134.30
CA THR A 55 21.81 125.43 -134.16
C THR A 55 22.71 124.28 -133.71
N LEU A 56 23.94 124.16 -134.23
CA LEU A 56 24.90 123.17 -133.77
C LEU A 56 25.32 123.40 -132.31
N GLN A 57 25.54 124.66 -131.90
CA GLN A 57 25.82 125.00 -130.49
C GLN A 57 24.67 124.63 -129.56
N GLN A 58 23.43 124.85 -130.00
CA GLN A 58 22.24 124.50 -129.24
C GLN A 58 22.05 122.97 -129.14
N GLN A 59 22.39 122.23 -130.22
CA GLN A 59 22.43 120.77 -130.20
C GLN A 59 23.53 120.24 -129.28
N ILE A 60 24.74 120.81 -129.33
CA ILE A 60 25.85 120.46 -128.42
C ILE A 60 25.43 120.67 -126.97
N PHE A 61 24.83 121.81 -126.62
CA PHE A 61 24.35 122.07 -125.26
C PHE A 61 23.27 121.06 -124.81
N SER A 62 22.34 120.70 -125.69
CA SER A 62 21.34 119.66 -125.40
C SER A 62 21.96 118.27 -125.21
N GLN A 63 23.03 117.96 -125.95
CA GLN A 63 23.77 116.72 -125.80
C GLN A 63 24.59 116.72 -124.50
N GLU A 64 25.25 117.82 -124.15
CA GLU A 64 25.96 117.99 -122.87
C GLU A 64 25.02 117.82 -121.67
N SER A 65 23.83 118.43 -121.71
CA SER A 65 22.81 118.25 -120.67
C SER A 65 22.31 116.79 -120.57
N SER A 66 22.17 116.10 -121.71
CA SER A 66 21.80 114.68 -121.74
C SER A 66 22.92 113.78 -121.22
N VAL A 67 24.18 114.10 -121.51
CA VAL A 67 25.35 113.40 -120.96
C VAL A 67 25.42 113.56 -119.44
N GLN A 68 25.20 114.77 -118.91
CA GLN A 68 25.17 115.01 -117.46
C GLN A 68 24.06 114.20 -116.78
N LEU A 69 22.84 114.20 -117.34
CA LEU A 69 21.73 113.41 -116.81
C LEU A 69 22.04 111.90 -116.83
N ASN A 70 22.69 111.41 -117.88
CA ASN A 70 23.11 110.01 -117.95
C ASN A 70 24.18 109.67 -116.91
N GLN A 71 25.12 110.58 -116.63
CA GLN A 71 26.11 110.41 -115.56
C GLN A 71 25.46 110.37 -114.16
N ASP A 72 24.47 111.23 -113.90
CA ASP A 72 23.73 111.25 -112.64
C ASP A 72 22.90 109.98 -112.45
N LEU A 73 22.23 109.51 -113.52
CA LEU A 73 21.47 108.26 -113.51
C LEU A 73 22.38 107.04 -113.29
N GLU A 74 23.56 107.01 -113.91
CA GLU A 74 24.52 105.91 -113.70
C GLU A 74 25.05 105.92 -112.26
N SER A 75 25.32 107.10 -111.68
CA SER A 75 25.71 107.24 -110.28
C SER A 75 24.61 106.75 -109.32
N GLN A 76 23.35 107.10 -109.58
CA GLN A 76 22.21 106.61 -108.78
C GLN A 76 22.02 105.09 -108.91
N LYS A 77 22.21 104.55 -110.11
CA LYS A 77 22.17 103.12 -110.38
C LYS A 77 23.26 102.37 -109.60
N GLU A 78 24.47 102.90 -109.52
CA GLU A 78 25.55 102.32 -108.70
C GLU A 78 25.19 102.28 -107.20
N ILE A 79 24.64 103.37 -106.66
CA ILE A 79 24.19 103.42 -105.26
C ILE A 79 23.07 102.41 -104.98
N LEU A 80 22.12 102.28 -105.90
CA LEU A 80 21.04 101.30 -105.78
C LEU A 80 21.56 99.86 -105.88
N LEU A 81 22.51 99.60 -106.79
CA LEU A 81 23.18 98.30 -106.89
C LEU A 81 23.91 97.94 -105.58
N GLU A 82 24.60 98.90 -104.97
CA GLU A 82 25.28 98.68 -103.69
C GLU A 82 24.29 98.41 -102.54
N LYS A 83 23.16 99.13 -102.49
CA LYS A 83 22.08 98.83 -101.52
C LYS A 83 21.50 97.44 -101.75
N VAL A 84 21.25 97.06 -103.00
CA VAL A 84 20.76 95.72 -103.35
C VAL A 84 21.77 94.64 -102.92
N ASN A 85 23.07 94.86 -103.14
CA ASN A 85 24.12 93.94 -102.70
C ASN A 85 24.16 93.81 -101.17
N ASN A 86 24.02 94.91 -100.44
CA ASN A 86 23.94 94.89 -98.98
C ASN A 86 22.69 94.16 -98.47
N TYR A 87 21.52 94.35 -99.10
CA TYR A 87 20.32 93.59 -98.76
C TYR A 87 20.49 92.10 -99.07
N LYS A 88 21.07 91.74 -100.21
CA LYS A 88 21.39 90.33 -100.55
C LYS A 88 22.29 89.69 -99.49
N LYS A 89 23.33 90.40 -99.02
CA LYS A 89 24.20 89.91 -97.96
C LYS A 89 23.44 89.67 -96.65
N ARG A 90 22.62 90.63 -96.22
CA ARG A 90 21.79 90.49 -95.00
C ARG A 90 20.78 89.35 -95.08
N ILE A 91 20.19 89.13 -96.26
CA ILE A 91 19.27 88.01 -96.51
C ILE A 91 20.04 86.69 -96.35
N ASN A 92 21.21 86.55 -96.99
CA ASN A 92 22.04 85.36 -96.87
C ASN A 92 22.46 85.08 -95.41
N ASP A 93 22.86 86.11 -94.66
CA ASP A 93 23.23 85.97 -93.25
C ASP A 93 22.03 85.53 -92.39
N SER A 94 20.85 86.09 -92.66
CA SER A 94 19.61 85.72 -91.96
C SER A 94 19.16 84.30 -92.30
N ASP A 95 19.28 83.89 -93.57
CA ASP A 95 18.99 82.53 -94.01
C ASP A 95 19.94 81.52 -93.35
N LEU A 96 21.23 81.87 -93.22
CA LEU A 96 22.20 81.04 -92.50
C LEU A 96 21.81 80.87 -91.03
N GLN A 97 21.48 81.95 -90.32
CA GLN A 97 21.02 81.90 -88.93
C GLN A 97 19.73 81.08 -88.79
N LEU A 98 18.78 81.28 -89.70
CA LEU A 98 17.50 80.57 -89.70
C LEU A 98 17.70 79.07 -89.94
N ASN A 99 18.67 78.67 -90.76
CA ASN A 99 19.05 77.28 -90.94
C ASN A 99 19.72 76.67 -89.68
N ILE A 100 20.56 77.43 -88.98
CA ILE A 100 21.16 76.98 -87.71
C ILE A 100 20.06 76.74 -86.66
N ILE A 101 19.18 77.73 -86.45
CA ILE A 101 18.07 77.62 -85.48
C ILE A 101 17.14 76.46 -85.85
N LYS A 102 16.83 76.25 -87.14
CA LYS A 102 16.04 75.09 -87.58
C LYS A 102 16.71 73.76 -87.22
N LYS A 103 18.04 73.68 -87.35
CA LYS A 103 18.79 72.47 -86.99
C LYS A 103 18.74 72.22 -85.49
N GLU A 104 18.98 73.24 -84.66
CA GLU A 104 18.87 73.16 -83.20
C GLU A 104 17.46 72.81 -82.73
N LEU A 105 16.43 73.37 -83.36
CA LEU A 105 15.04 73.00 -83.08
C LEU A 105 14.74 71.54 -83.45
N SER A 106 15.36 71.01 -84.52
CA SER A 106 15.21 69.61 -84.89
C SER A 106 15.84 68.69 -83.85
N THR A 107 17.07 68.99 -83.39
CA THR A 107 17.76 68.18 -82.39
C THR A 107 17.02 68.22 -81.04
N LEU A 108 16.55 69.40 -80.60
CA LEU A 108 15.77 69.51 -79.37
C LEU A 108 14.43 68.75 -79.44
N ARG A 109 13.80 68.69 -80.63
CA ARG A 109 12.58 67.89 -80.82
C ARG A 109 12.86 66.39 -80.70
N GLU A 110 13.96 65.92 -81.27
CA GLU A 110 14.40 64.52 -81.14
C GLU A 110 14.67 64.17 -79.67
N GLU A 111 15.45 64.98 -78.97
CA GLU A 111 15.72 64.80 -77.53
C GLU A 111 14.43 64.80 -76.71
N ASN A 112 13.50 65.72 -76.97
CA ASN A 112 12.23 65.77 -76.25
C ASN A 112 11.36 64.53 -76.51
N ASN A 113 11.37 64.00 -77.74
CA ASN A 113 10.70 62.75 -78.06
C ASN A 113 11.31 61.56 -77.29
N ASP A 114 12.63 61.50 -77.16
CA ASP A 114 13.32 60.48 -76.37
C ASP A 114 12.98 60.59 -74.88
N TYR A 115 12.92 61.80 -74.33
CA TYR A 115 12.47 62.04 -72.95
C TYR A 115 11.03 61.59 -72.72
N ILE A 116 10.11 61.90 -73.65
CA ILE A 116 8.72 61.47 -73.57
C ILE A 116 8.64 59.94 -73.59
N LYS A 117 9.39 59.28 -74.47
CA LYS A 117 9.45 57.83 -74.53
C LYS A 117 9.94 57.25 -73.20
N LYS A 118 11.02 57.81 -72.63
CA LYS A 118 11.56 57.34 -71.36
C LYS A 118 10.61 57.57 -70.19
N HIS A 119 9.90 58.69 -70.17
CA HIS A 119 8.88 58.98 -69.17
C HIS A 119 7.75 57.94 -69.20
N ASN A 120 7.26 57.60 -70.40
CA ASN A 120 6.21 56.59 -70.56
C ASN A 120 6.68 55.19 -70.12
N GLU A 121 7.91 54.80 -70.42
CA GLU A 121 8.51 53.55 -69.93
C GLU A 121 8.55 53.51 -68.40
N LEU A 122 9.09 54.56 -67.77
CA LEU A 122 9.17 54.65 -66.30
C LEU A 122 7.78 54.68 -65.65
N GLN A 123 6.80 55.31 -66.29
CA GLN A 123 5.43 55.32 -65.81
C GLN A 123 4.81 53.92 -65.84
N GLN A 124 5.07 53.14 -66.89
CA GLN A 124 4.61 51.76 -67.00
C GLN A 124 5.28 50.85 -65.95
N GLU A 125 6.59 50.99 -65.75
CA GLU A 125 7.32 50.28 -64.68
C GLU A 125 6.75 50.62 -63.29
N ASN A 126 6.43 51.90 -63.04
CA ASN A 126 5.85 52.33 -61.75
C ASN A 126 4.48 51.67 -61.49
N VAL A 127 3.65 51.53 -62.53
CA VAL A 127 2.37 50.82 -62.44
C VAL A 127 2.59 49.34 -62.10
N GLN A 128 3.55 48.68 -62.75
CA GLN A 128 3.87 47.28 -62.48
C GLN A 128 4.38 47.08 -61.05
N ILE A 129 5.27 47.96 -60.56
CA ILE A 129 5.77 47.90 -59.18
C ILE A 129 4.62 48.07 -58.17
N ARG A 130 3.68 49.00 -58.42
CA ARG A 130 2.51 49.18 -57.56
C ARG A 130 1.62 47.94 -57.53
N GLN A 131 1.40 47.29 -58.67
CA GLN A 131 0.65 46.04 -58.73
C GLN A 131 1.33 44.93 -57.93
N LEU A 132 2.66 44.78 -58.08
CA LEU A 132 3.43 43.79 -57.33
C LEU A 132 3.41 44.05 -55.82
N ASN A 133 3.53 45.31 -55.40
CA ASN A 133 3.43 45.69 -53.98
C ASN A 133 2.05 45.36 -53.39
N ASN A 134 0.98 45.57 -54.15
CA ASN A 134 -0.37 45.23 -53.70
C ASN A 134 -0.53 43.70 -53.52
N LEU A 135 0.02 42.90 -54.44
CA LEU A 135 0.04 41.44 -54.31
C LEU A 135 0.84 40.98 -53.09
N LEU A 136 2.02 41.57 -52.87
CA LEU A 136 2.86 41.24 -51.72
C LEU A 136 2.17 41.59 -50.39
N GLU A 137 1.44 42.71 -50.32
CA GLU A 137 0.70 43.08 -49.12
C GLU A 137 -0.47 42.12 -48.85
N LEU A 138 -1.15 41.62 -49.89
CA LEU A 138 -2.16 40.56 -49.77
C LEU A 138 -1.57 39.26 -49.23
N ASP A 139 -0.42 38.82 -49.77
CA ASP A 139 0.28 37.61 -49.31
C ASP A 139 0.70 37.74 -47.84
N LYS A 140 1.24 38.91 -47.46
CA LYS A 140 1.59 39.24 -46.07
C LYS A 140 0.38 39.19 -45.15
N GLN A 141 -0.78 39.73 -45.57
CA GLN A 141 -2.02 39.64 -44.79
C GLN A 141 -2.47 38.19 -44.60
N HIS A 142 -2.40 37.37 -45.65
CA HIS A 142 -2.76 35.96 -45.59
C HIS A 142 -1.81 35.16 -44.68
N LEU A 143 -0.49 35.41 -44.77
CA LEU A 143 0.50 34.78 -43.91
C LEU A 143 0.30 35.16 -42.43
N ASN A 144 0.04 36.44 -42.15
CA ASN A 144 -0.28 36.91 -40.81
C ASN A 144 -1.56 36.28 -40.24
N LYS A 145 -2.56 36.01 -41.10
CA LYS A 145 -3.76 35.29 -40.68
C LYS A 145 -3.43 33.85 -40.29
N LYS A 146 -2.68 33.13 -41.11
CA LYS A 146 -2.22 31.76 -40.80
C LYS A 146 -1.39 31.71 -39.52
N LEU A 147 -0.52 32.70 -39.30
CA LEU A 147 0.28 32.78 -38.09
C LEU A 147 -0.60 32.87 -36.83
N ARG A 148 -1.64 33.71 -36.86
CA ARG A 148 -2.62 33.79 -35.76
C ARG A 148 -3.36 32.48 -35.54
N GLU A 149 -3.78 31.81 -36.62
CA GLU A 149 -4.44 30.50 -36.53
C GLU A 149 -3.53 29.46 -35.86
N TYR A 150 -2.23 29.43 -36.19
CA TYR A 150 -1.25 28.56 -35.52
C TYR A 150 -0.97 28.95 -34.06
N GLU A 151 -0.99 30.24 -33.74
CA GLU A 151 -0.85 30.71 -32.35
C GLU A 151 -2.05 30.29 -31.50
N ASP A 152 -3.27 30.38 -32.03
CA ASP A 152 -4.49 29.93 -31.38
C ASP A 152 -4.47 28.41 -31.15
N GLU A 153 -4.08 27.63 -32.18
CA GLU A 153 -3.93 26.17 -32.07
C GLU A 153 -2.88 25.78 -31.02
N LYS A 154 -1.74 26.48 -30.99
CA LYS A 154 -0.70 26.29 -29.97
C LYS A 154 -1.24 26.53 -28.56
N ILE A 155 -2.06 27.56 -28.36
CA ILE A 155 -2.67 27.84 -27.05
C ILE A 155 -3.62 26.71 -26.62
N ILE A 156 -4.40 26.18 -27.56
CA ILE A 156 -5.30 25.04 -27.28
C ILE A 156 -4.50 23.81 -26.88
N LEU A 157 -3.49 23.43 -27.66
CA LEU A 157 -2.62 22.29 -27.36
C LEU A 157 -1.88 22.45 -26.03
N GLN A 158 -1.46 23.67 -25.67
CA GLN A 158 -0.85 23.94 -24.36
C GLN A 158 -1.83 23.75 -23.19
N LYS A 159 -3.12 24.08 -23.37
CA LYS A 159 -4.15 23.82 -22.35
C LYS A 159 -4.41 22.33 -22.19
N GLU A 160 -4.53 21.60 -23.30
CA GLU A 160 -4.71 20.14 -23.29
C GLU A 160 -3.51 19.45 -22.62
N LEU A 161 -2.28 19.87 -22.94
CA LEU A 161 -1.07 19.36 -22.29
C LEU A 161 -1.07 19.62 -20.77
N ARG A 162 -1.51 20.81 -20.34
CA ARG A 162 -1.62 21.13 -18.90
C ARG A 162 -2.63 20.21 -18.22
N GLN A 163 -3.80 20.00 -18.83
CA GLN A 163 -4.83 19.10 -18.30
C GLN A 163 -4.33 17.65 -18.21
N CYS A 164 -3.63 17.15 -19.22
CA CYS A 164 -3.00 15.82 -19.18
C CYS A 164 -1.97 15.71 -18.04
N ASN A 165 -1.16 16.75 -17.80
CA ASN A 165 -0.19 16.75 -16.71
C ASN A 165 -0.86 16.76 -15.33
N GLU A 166 -1.95 17.52 -15.16
CA GLU A 166 -2.78 17.51 -13.94
C GLU A 166 -3.40 16.13 -13.70
N GLN A 167 -3.87 15.46 -14.76
CA GLN A 167 -4.35 14.08 -14.65
C GLN A 167 -3.23 13.09 -14.30
N SER A 168 -2.05 13.23 -14.92
CA SER A 168 -0.89 12.37 -14.63
C SER A 168 -0.46 12.49 -13.16
N THR A 169 -0.37 13.71 -12.65
CA THR A 169 -0.01 13.95 -11.24
C THR A 169 -1.05 13.37 -10.27
N SER A 170 -2.35 13.54 -10.56
CA SER A 170 -3.41 12.91 -9.75
C SER A 170 -3.33 11.37 -9.78
N ILE A 171 -2.99 10.77 -10.93
CA ILE A 171 -2.78 9.32 -11.03
C ILE A 171 -1.56 8.88 -10.20
N GLU A 172 -0.46 9.63 -10.24
CA GLU A 172 0.74 9.36 -9.43
C GLU A 172 0.44 9.41 -7.93
N ASP A 173 -0.35 10.39 -7.47
CA ASP A 173 -0.78 10.49 -6.07
C ASP A 173 -1.62 9.28 -5.66
N ASN A 174 -2.59 8.87 -6.49
CA ASN A 174 -3.39 7.67 -6.25
C ASN A 174 -2.52 6.40 -6.20
N ILE A 175 -1.53 6.27 -7.08
CA ILE A 175 -0.57 5.15 -7.06
C ILE A 175 0.19 5.14 -5.73
N ASN A 176 0.63 6.29 -5.23
CA ASN A 176 1.36 6.39 -3.97
C ASN A 176 0.46 6.04 -2.77
N GLU A 177 -0.80 6.45 -2.77
CA GLU A 177 -1.77 6.09 -1.74
C GLU A 177 -2.06 4.58 -1.72
N ILE A 178 -2.23 3.97 -2.90
CA ILE A 178 -2.41 2.52 -3.04
C ILE A 178 -1.17 1.77 -2.53
N LYS A 179 0.04 2.23 -2.87
CA LYS A 179 1.29 1.63 -2.38
C LYS A 179 1.36 1.67 -0.85
N SER A 180 1.08 2.81 -0.23
CA SER A 180 1.08 2.94 1.23
C SER A 180 0.04 2.01 1.89
N SER A 181 -1.13 1.88 1.27
CA SER A 181 -2.19 0.97 1.74
C SER A 181 -1.76 -0.50 1.63
N PHE A 182 -1.09 -0.86 0.54
CA PHE A 182 -0.54 -2.20 0.34
C PHE A 182 0.56 -2.53 1.36
N GLU A 183 1.46 -1.58 1.66
CA GLU A 183 2.50 -1.76 2.68
C GLU A 183 1.90 -2.01 4.08
N LYS A 184 0.83 -1.29 4.44
CA LYS A 184 0.09 -1.53 5.69
C LYS A 184 -0.53 -2.92 5.71
N LEU A 185 -1.19 -3.32 4.61
CA LEU A 185 -1.80 -4.64 4.50
C LEU A 185 -0.77 -5.77 4.57
N ASP A 186 0.40 -5.61 3.95
CA ASP A 186 1.50 -6.58 4.03
C ASP A 186 2.04 -6.70 5.46
N ALA A 187 2.17 -5.57 6.18
CA ALA A 187 2.54 -5.59 7.60
C ALA A 187 1.51 -6.33 8.46
N ASP A 188 0.21 -6.04 8.29
CA ASP A 188 -0.87 -6.73 9.00
C ASP A 188 -0.89 -8.23 8.68
N TYR A 189 -0.70 -8.59 7.42
CA TYR A 189 -0.61 -9.99 6.99
C TYR A 189 0.54 -10.73 7.69
N ARG A 190 1.72 -10.12 7.78
CA ARG A 190 2.86 -10.71 8.51
C ARG A 190 2.57 -10.91 9.99
N VAL A 191 1.93 -9.94 10.64
CA VAL A 191 1.54 -10.05 12.06
C VAL A 191 0.56 -11.21 12.26
N LEU A 192 -0.45 -11.32 11.41
CA LEU A 192 -1.40 -12.45 11.45
C LEU A 192 -0.70 -13.79 11.17
N GLN A 193 0.27 -13.82 10.27
CA GLN A 193 1.05 -15.03 9.99
C GLN A 193 1.85 -15.48 11.22
N CYS A 194 2.52 -14.55 11.93
CA CYS A 194 3.20 -14.87 13.19
C CYS A 194 2.22 -15.40 14.25
N LYS A 195 1.05 -14.74 14.40
CA LYS A 195 0.00 -15.17 15.32
C LYS A 195 -0.49 -16.59 15.03
N ASN A 196 -0.66 -16.93 13.75
CA ASN A 196 -1.07 -18.27 13.34
C ASN A 196 -0.01 -19.31 13.71
N SER A 197 1.28 -19.02 13.48
CA SER A 197 2.37 -19.93 13.88
C SER A 197 2.45 -20.12 15.41
N GLU A 198 2.20 -19.07 16.19
CA GLU A 198 2.11 -19.19 17.66
C GLU A 198 0.96 -20.12 18.09
N LEU A 199 -0.23 -19.96 17.50
CA LEU A 199 -1.39 -20.79 17.78
C LEU A 199 -1.19 -22.24 17.33
N GLU A 200 -0.52 -22.48 16.20
CA GLU A 200 -0.15 -23.82 15.73
C GLU A 200 0.74 -24.55 16.76
N LEU A 201 1.75 -23.86 17.30
CA LEU A 201 2.60 -24.40 18.37
C LEU A 201 1.81 -24.66 19.67
N GLU A 202 0.87 -23.78 20.03
CA GLU A 202 0.01 -23.99 21.20
C GLU A 202 -0.89 -25.23 21.03
N ILE A 203 -1.47 -25.42 19.83
CA ILE A 203 -2.26 -26.61 19.50
C ILE A 203 -1.40 -27.87 19.65
N GLU A 204 -0.18 -27.89 19.11
CA GLU A 204 0.72 -29.04 19.21
C GLU A 204 1.07 -29.38 20.67
N ASN A 205 1.35 -28.35 21.48
CA ASN A 205 1.61 -28.52 22.92
C ASN A 205 0.39 -29.11 23.65
N LEU A 206 -0.81 -28.58 23.40
CA LEU A 206 -2.05 -29.08 24.00
C LEU A 206 -2.35 -30.51 23.56
N GLN A 207 -2.08 -30.87 22.30
CA GLN A 207 -2.23 -32.24 21.81
C GLN A 207 -1.28 -33.20 22.53
N CYS A 208 -0.02 -32.80 22.76
CA CYS A 208 0.94 -33.59 23.52
C CYS A 208 0.48 -33.78 24.98
N GLU A 209 -0.03 -32.72 25.61
CA GLU A 209 -0.54 -32.79 26.97
C GLU A 209 -1.78 -33.70 27.08
N VAL A 210 -2.73 -33.60 26.15
CA VAL A 210 -3.89 -34.49 26.07
C VAL A 210 -3.45 -35.95 25.91
N LYS A 211 -2.46 -36.23 25.07
CA LYS A 211 -1.92 -37.57 24.90
C LYS A 211 -1.34 -38.10 26.22
N ARG A 212 -0.52 -37.31 26.91
CA ARG A 212 0.08 -37.66 28.20
C ARG A 212 -0.98 -37.92 29.28
N LEU A 213 -2.02 -37.08 29.34
CA LEU A 213 -3.11 -37.26 30.29
C LEU A 213 -3.93 -38.52 29.99
N ARG A 214 -4.18 -38.84 28.72
CA ARG A 214 -4.83 -40.10 28.32
C ARG A 214 -4.02 -41.32 28.76
N GLU A 215 -2.71 -41.31 28.53
CA GLU A 215 -1.81 -42.38 28.99
C GLU A 215 -1.86 -42.54 30.51
N LYS A 216 -1.82 -41.43 31.25
CA LYS A 216 -1.96 -41.45 32.71
C LYS A 216 -3.30 -42.02 33.17
N CYS A 217 -4.40 -41.65 32.51
CA CYS A 217 -5.72 -42.21 32.80
C CYS A 217 -5.73 -43.73 32.58
N VAL A 218 -5.16 -44.23 31.47
CA VAL A 218 -5.08 -45.67 31.20
C VAL A 218 -4.32 -46.41 32.30
N LEU A 219 -3.18 -45.87 32.74
CA LEU A 219 -2.40 -46.44 33.85
C LEU A 219 -3.23 -46.51 35.14
N GLN A 220 -3.92 -45.42 35.50
CA GLN A 220 -4.78 -45.40 36.69
C GLN A 220 -5.94 -46.38 36.59
N TYR A 221 -6.58 -46.52 35.41
CA TYR A 221 -7.62 -47.51 35.21
C TYR A 221 -7.10 -48.94 35.40
N ASN A 222 -5.89 -49.24 34.90
CA ASN A 222 -5.28 -50.56 35.09
C ASN A 222 -4.94 -50.82 36.57
N GLU A 223 -4.41 -49.83 37.30
CA GLU A 223 -4.14 -49.94 38.74
C GLU A 223 -5.42 -50.23 39.53
N ILE A 224 -6.52 -49.54 39.19
CA ILE A 224 -7.83 -49.76 39.81
C ILE A 224 -8.35 -51.17 39.48
N ASP A 225 -8.24 -51.63 38.23
CA ASP A 225 -8.67 -52.96 37.81
C ASP A 225 -7.88 -54.07 38.53
N GLU A 226 -6.56 -53.92 38.65
CA GLU A 226 -5.72 -54.84 39.43
C GLU A 226 -6.10 -54.86 40.92
N SER A 227 -6.32 -53.68 41.50
CA SER A 227 -6.78 -53.57 42.89
C SER A 227 -8.15 -54.24 43.10
N ASN A 228 -9.08 -54.08 42.16
CA ASN A 228 -10.38 -54.72 42.20
C ASN A 228 -10.28 -56.24 42.09
N LYS A 229 -9.47 -56.77 41.16
CA LYS A 229 -9.20 -58.22 41.06
C LYS A 229 -8.63 -58.79 42.34
N LEU A 230 -7.70 -58.07 42.99
CA LEU A 230 -7.12 -58.48 44.26
C LEU A 230 -8.17 -58.48 45.38
N ASN A 231 -9.02 -57.45 45.45
CA ASN A 231 -10.10 -57.36 46.41
C ASN A 231 -11.12 -58.49 46.24
N ASP A 232 -11.47 -58.85 45.00
CA ASP A 232 -12.41 -59.95 44.76
C ASP A 232 -11.81 -61.30 45.12
N LYS A 233 -10.50 -61.51 44.88
CA LYS A 233 -9.79 -62.68 45.37
C LYS A 233 -9.81 -62.75 46.90
N LEU A 234 -9.51 -61.65 47.58
CA LEU A 234 -9.51 -61.56 49.03
C LEU A 234 -10.90 -61.83 49.62
N LYS A 235 -11.98 -61.33 48.99
CA LYS A 235 -13.36 -61.67 49.38
C LYS A 235 -13.63 -63.17 49.27
N GLY A 236 -13.15 -63.81 48.20
CA GLY A 236 -13.21 -65.27 48.03
C GLY A 236 -12.52 -65.99 49.18
N ASP A 237 -11.27 -65.63 49.46
CA ASP A 237 -10.48 -66.22 50.56
C ASP A 237 -11.17 -66.04 51.93
N ILE A 238 -11.76 -64.87 52.19
CA ILE A 238 -12.53 -64.60 53.43
C ILE A 238 -13.76 -65.51 53.52
N ASN A 239 -14.48 -65.71 52.43
CA ASN A 239 -15.66 -66.59 52.41
C ASN A 239 -15.28 -68.05 52.69
N ASP A 240 -14.18 -68.54 52.10
CA ASP A 240 -13.67 -69.88 52.33
C ASP A 240 -13.26 -70.08 53.80
N LEU A 241 -12.55 -69.10 54.38
CA LEU A 241 -12.21 -69.11 55.81
C LEU A 241 -13.45 -69.13 56.72
N ASN A 242 -14.49 -68.35 56.38
CA ASN A 242 -15.74 -68.37 57.13
C ASN A 242 -16.42 -69.74 57.09
N HIS A 243 -16.44 -70.40 55.92
CA HIS A 243 -16.95 -71.76 55.79
C HIS A 243 -16.17 -72.76 56.65
N LEU A 244 -14.84 -72.67 56.64
CA LEU A 244 -13.98 -73.51 57.48
C LEU A 244 -14.23 -73.28 58.98
N PHE A 245 -14.46 -72.03 59.40
CA PHE A 245 -14.76 -71.70 60.79
C PHE A 245 -16.08 -72.31 61.25
N ILE A 246 -17.14 -72.18 60.43
CA ILE A 246 -18.46 -72.79 60.70
C ILE A 246 -18.34 -74.30 60.83
N GLU A 247 -17.58 -74.94 59.93
CA GLU A 247 -17.37 -76.39 59.95
C GLU A 247 -16.59 -76.85 61.18
N GLN A 248 -15.56 -76.08 61.60
CA GLN A 248 -14.83 -76.36 62.82
C GLN A 248 -15.74 -76.30 64.06
N GLU A 249 -16.62 -75.29 64.16
CA GLU A 249 -17.57 -75.19 65.26
C GLU A 249 -18.59 -76.35 65.28
N ARG A 250 -19.00 -76.85 64.11
CA ARG A 250 -19.89 -78.02 63.99
C ARG A 250 -19.24 -79.26 64.60
N VAL A 251 -18.01 -79.56 64.20
CA VAL A 251 -17.23 -80.71 64.70
C VAL A 251 -16.99 -80.63 66.21
N LEU A 252 -16.71 -79.44 66.74
CA LEU A 252 -16.51 -79.22 68.18
C LEU A 252 -17.80 -79.45 69.01
N ARG A 253 -18.97 -79.13 68.46
CA ARG A 253 -20.27 -79.36 69.12
C ARG A 253 -20.60 -80.85 69.22
N GLU A 254 -20.38 -81.61 68.14
CA GLU A 254 -20.69 -83.05 68.08
C GLU A 254 -19.87 -83.86 69.09
N LYS A 255 -18.58 -83.54 69.28
CA LYS A 255 -17.71 -84.24 70.25
C LYS A 255 -18.13 -84.02 71.71
N ASN A 256 -18.56 -82.81 72.07
CA ASN A 256 -18.88 -82.49 73.47
C ASN A 256 -20.17 -83.15 73.99
N GLN A 257 -21.10 -83.54 73.10
CA GLN A 257 -22.35 -84.19 73.51
C GLN A 257 -22.18 -85.68 73.85
N GLN A 258 -21.15 -86.35 73.35
CA GLN A 258 -20.98 -87.81 73.52
C GLN A 258 -20.30 -88.22 74.85
N GLU A 259 -19.49 -87.36 75.48
CA GLU A 259 -18.69 -87.74 76.67
C GLU A 259 -19.37 -87.49 78.02
N ASN A 260 -20.49 -86.78 78.04
CA ASN A 260 -21.04 -86.11 79.23
C ASN A 260 -22.47 -86.60 79.52
N GLY A 261 -22.59 -87.65 80.32
CA GLY A 261 -23.88 -88.30 80.63
C GLY A 261 -24.87 -87.44 81.42
N ILE A 262 -26.16 -87.83 81.39
CA ILE A 262 -27.23 -87.21 82.17
C ILE A 262 -27.17 -87.75 83.60
N HIS A 263 -27.15 -86.86 84.60
CA HIS A 263 -27.18 -87.24 86.01
C HIS A 263 -28.61 -87.29 86.54
N PRO A 264 -28.95 -88.22 87.45
CA PRO A 264 -30.27 -88.27 88.10
C PRO A 264 -30.38 -87.20 89.20
N ALA A 265 -30.15 -85.94 88.85
CA ALA A 265 -30.23 -84.81 89.76
C ALA A 265 -30.61 -83.53 89.03
N TYR A 266 -31.30 -82.66 89.76
CA TYR A 266 -31.67 -81.32 89.30
C TYR A 266 -30.69 -80.30 89.87
N CYS A 267 -30.35 -79.30 89.07
CA CYS A 267 -29.58 -78.16 89.57
C CYS A 267 -30.47 -77.29 90.46
N ASN A 268 -30.09 -77.08 91.73
CA ASN A 268 -30.86 -76.26 92.68
C ASN A 268 -30.94 -74.77 92.31
N VAL A 269 -30.18 -74.31 91.33
CA VAL A 269 -30.18 -72.90 90.88
C VAL A 269 -31.06 -72.70 89.65
N CYS A 270 -30.98 -73.58 88.66
CA CYS A 270 -31.74 -73.44 87.40
C CYS A 270 -32.92 -74.42 87.26
N ASN A 271 -33.11 -75.33 88.22
CA ASN A 271 -34.15 -76.38 88.26
C ASN A 271 -34.21 -77.27 87.01
N LYS A 272 -33.10 -77.37 86.24
CA LYS A 272 -32.97 -78.28 85.10
C LYS A 272 -32.22 -79.55 85.51
N TYR A 273 -32.48 -80.65 84.80
CA TYR A 273 -31.64 -81.85 84.87
C TYR A 273 -30.19 -81.51 84.57
N ILE A 274 -29.28 -82.06 85.37
CA ILE A 274 -27.85 -81.81 85.19
C ILE A 274 -27.33 -82.70 84.05
N VAL A 275 -26.99 -82.07 82.93
CA VAL A 275 -26.32 -82.70 81.78
C VAL A 275 -24.86 -82.25 81.77
N GLY A 276 -23.92 -83.20 81.66
CA GLY A 276 -22.50 -82.93 81.75
C GLY A 276 -21.95 -83.00 83.17
N VAL A 277 -21.17 -82.02 83.62
CA VAL A 277 -20.55 -82.11 84.96
C VAL A 277 -21.55 -81.70 86.03
N ARG A 278 -21.75 -82.60 87.00
CA ARG A 278 -22.51 -82.35 88.23
C ARG A 278 -21.57 -81.90 89.34
N TYR A 279 -21.91 -80.81 90.00
CA TYR A 279 -21.20 -80.31 91.18
C TYR A 279 -22.09 -80.50 92.41
N LYS A 280 -21.82 -81.54 93.20
CA LYS A 280 -22.51 -81.79 94.47
C LYS A 280 -21.83 -81.03 95.59
N CYS A 281 -22.56 -80.26 96.38
CA CYS A 281 -22.00 -79.67 97.60
C CYS A 281 -21.61 -80.80 98.56
N GLY A 282 -20.37 -80.80 99.03
CA GLY A 282 -19.89 -81.81 99.96
C GLY A 282 -20.47 -81.69 101.37
N HIS A 283 -20.93 -80.50 101.77
CA HIS A 283 -21.38 -80.21 103.14
C HIS A 283 -22.90 -80.01 103.27
N CYS A 284 -23.65 -80.09 102.16
CA CYS A 284 -25.11 -80.01 102.19
C CYS A 284 -25.71 -81.35 101.76
N ASP A 285 -26.88 -81.66 102.31
CA ASP A 285 -27.59 -82.90 102.00
C ASP A 285 -28.01 -82.99 100.53
N ASP A 286 -28.83 -82.07 100.03
CA ASP A 286 -29.43 -82.13 98.68
C ASP A 286 -29.16 -80.84 97.87
N PHE A 287 -27.89 -80.49 97.71
CA PHE A 287 -27.47 -79.32 96.91
C PHE A 287 -26.49 -79.70 95.79
N ASP A 288 -26.95 -79.52 94.56
CA ASP A 288 -26.28 -79.84 93.32
C ASP A 288 -26.43 -78.71 92.29
N ILE A 289 -25.37 -78.44 91.55
CA ILE A 289 -25.37 -77.44 90.48
C ILE A 289 -24.75 -78.00 89.20
N CYS A 290 -25.25 -77.54 88.05
CA CYS A 290 -24.65 -77.84 86.75
C CYS A 290 -23.47 -76.91 86.45
N SER A 291 -22.66 -77.25 85.44
CA SER A 291 -21.53 -76.40 85.00
C SER A 291 -21.89 -74.93 84.74
N ASN A 292 -23.08 -74.67 84.20
CA ASN A 292 -23.52 -73.29 83.91
C ASN A 292 -23.87 -72.50 85.17
N CYS A 293 -24.23 -73.20 86.25
CA CYS A 293 -24.54 -72.60 87.55
C CYS A 293 -23.36 -72.70 88.52
N GLU A 294 -22.18 -73.17 88.10
CA GLU A 294 -21.02 -73.37 88.96
C GLU A 294 -20.48 -72.07 89.59
N THR A 295 -20.77 -70.93 88.97
CA THR A 295 -20.44 -69.60 89.46
C THR A 295 -21.51 -69.00 90.37
N SER A 296 -22.60 -69.73 90.63
CA SER A 296 -23.66 -69.29 91.55
C SER A 296 -23.14 -69.14 92.98
N ASN A 297 -23.72 -68.19 93.69
CA ASN A 297 -23.29 -67.77 95.02
C ASN A 297 -23.90 -68.69 96.09
N HIS A 298 -23.45 -69.94 96.14
CA HIS A 298 -23.64 -70.82 97.32
C HIS A 298 -22.69 -70.38 98.45
N ASP A 299 -22.81 -71.00 99.63
CA ASP A 299 -21.89 -70.75 100.74
C ASP A 299 -20.43 -70.89 100.29
N ARG A 300 -19.64 -69.83 100.51
CA ARG A 300 -18.24 -69.73 100.11
C ARG A 300 -17.32 -70.69 100.86
N ASN A 301 -17.78 -71.19 102.00
CA ASN A 301 -17.09 -72.20 102.81
C ASN A 301 -17.50 -73.63 102.41
N HIS A 302 -18.37 -73.79 101.40
CA HIS A 302 -18.70 -75.10 100.88
C HIS A 302 -17.82 -75.50 99.69
N VAL A 303 -17.32 -76.74 99.73
CA VAL A 303 -16.57 -77.32 98.62
C VAL A 303 -17.48 -78.20 97.79
N PHE A 304 -17.18 -78.28 96.50
CA PHE A 304 -17.98 -79.06 95.57
C PHE A 304 -17.25 -80.33 95.17
N ILE A 305 -17.96 -81.44 95.18
CA ILE A 305 -17.55 -82.70 94.61
C ILE A 305 -17.89 -82.65 93.10
N LYS A 306 -16.88 -82.72 92.24
CA LYS A 306 -17.01 -82.68 90.77
C LYS A 306 -17.24 -84.09 90.23
N ILE A 307 -18.48 -84.37 89.87
CA ILE A 307 -18.96 -85.66 89.39
C ILE A 307 -19.14 -85.55 87.86
N LYS A 308 -18.16 -86.06 87.10
CA LYS A 308 -18.19 -86.01 85.62
C LYS A 308 -19.14 -87.05 85.01
N ARG A 309 -19.30 -88.21 85.66
CA ARG A 309 -20.17 -89.30 85.21
C ARG A 309 -21.11 -89.73 86.35
N PRO A 310 -22.31 -90.26 86.06
CA PRO A 310 -23.24 -90.71 87.10
C PRO A 310 -22.60 -91.71 88.06
N ILE A 311 -23.14 -91.86 89.27
CA ILE A 311 -22.66 -92.78 90.32
C ILE A 311 -23.68 -93.92 90.47
N ILE A 312 -23.22 -95.18 90.62
CA ILE A 312 -24.07 -96.40 90.65
C ILE A 312 -25.04 -96.44 91.85
N ASN A 313 -24.75 -95.72 92.95
CA ASN A 313 -25.44 -95.91 94.23
C ASN A 313 -26.03 -94.61 94.79
N ASP A 314 -27.35 -94.43 94.65
CA ASP A 314 -28.08 -93.19 94.96
C ASP A 314 -28.23 -92.89 96.47
N ARG A 315 -27.85 -93.83 97.35
CA ARG A 315 -28.01 -93.68 98.80
C ARG A 315 -27.23 -92.50 99.39
N PHE A 316 -26.12 -92.11 98.77
CA PHE A 316 -25.22 -91.07 99.24
C PHE A 316 -25.48 -89.70 98.59
N VAL A 317 -26.45 -89.63 97.69
CA VAL A 317 -26.66 -88.47 96.82
C VAL A 317 -27.35 -87.33 97.56
N LYS A 318 -28.12 -87.64 98.60
CA LYS A 318 -28.85 -86.67 99.43
C LYS A 318 -28.26 -86.49 100.83
N THR A 319 -26.96 -86.72 100.98
CA THR A 319 -26.28 -86.57 102.27
C THR A 319 -25.05 -85.69 102.11
N ALA A 320 -24.72 -84.91 103.14
CA ALA A 320 -23.42 -84.29 103.27
C ALA A 320 -22.34 -85.39 103.37
N LEU A 321 -21.37 -85.36 102.45
CA LEU A 321 -20.33 -86.40 102.32
C LEU A 321 -18.99 -86.00 102.92
N LEU A 322 -18.80 -84.71 103.20
CA LEU A 322 -17.55 -84.16 103.71
C LEU A 322 -17.77 -83.56 105.10
N PRO A 323 -16.78 -83.70 106.00
CA PRO A 323 -16.81 -83.01 107.29
C PRO A 323 -16.65 -81.50 107.09
N GLU A 324 -16.96 -80.71 108.13
CA GLU A 324 -16.64 -79.29 108.11
C GLU A 324 -15.12 -79.09 107.97
N PHE A 325 -14.73 -78.30 106.98
CA PHE A 325 -13.33 -77.95 106.76
C PHE A 325 -12.96 -76.66 107.47
N GLN A 326 -11.81 -76.67 108.15
CA GLN A 326 -11.19 -75.47 108.68
C GLN A 326 -10.48 -74.72 107.55
N PHE A 327 -11.02 -73.56 107.20
CA PHE A 327 -10.44 -72.68 106.19
C PHE A 327 -9.25 -71.93 106.76
N ILE A 328 -8.16 -71.88 105.99
CA ILE A 328 -6.97 -71.11 106.35
C ILE A 328 -7.15 -69.71 105.73
N GLU A 329 -7.30 -68.68 106.55
CA GLU A 329 -7.39 -67.30 106.06
C GLU A 329 -6.06 -66.89 105.40
N GLN A 330 -6.12 -66.60 104.10
CA GLN A 330 -5.00 -66.10 103.29
C GLN A 330 -5.51 -65.03 102.33
N ASN A 331 -4.65 -64.06 101.98
CA ASN A 331 -4.93 -63.01 100.99
C ASN A 331 -5.45 -63.61 99.67
N GLU A 332 -6.58 -63.09 99.17
CA GLU A 332 -7.27 -63.60 97.96
C GLU A 332 -6.45 -63.48 96.66
N GLN A 333 -5.32 -62.76 96.68
CA GLN A 333 -4.49 -62.46 95.51
C GLN A 333 -3.46 -63.56 95.16
N ASP A 334 -3.12 -64.49 96.07
CA ASP A 334 -2.25 -65.64 95.79
C ASP A 334 -2.68 -66.88 96.60
N ILE A 335 -3.66 -67.62 96.06
CA ILE A 335 -4.21 -68.83 96.70
C ILE A 335 -3.22 -69.99 96.54
N ASP A 336 -2.32 -70.17 97.51
CA ASP A 336 -1.43 -71.34 97.64
C ASP A 336 -2.05 -72.37 98.60
N HIS A 337 -2.45 -73.53 98.06
CA HIS A 337 -3.03 -74.61 98.87
C HIS A 337 -2.01 -75.39 99.71
N LYS A 338 -0.71 -75.06 99.63
CA LYS A 338 0.40 -75.80 100.26
C LYS A 338 0.41 -77.29 99.89
N ALA A 339 -0.14 -77.61 98.72
CA ALA A 339 -0.22 -78.96 98.16
C ALA A 339 0.56 -79.03 96.85
N ILE A 340 1.12 -80.19 96.53
CA ILE A 340 1.87 -80.45 95.30
C ILE A 340 1.02 -81.33 94.40
N CYS A 341 0.90 -80.97 93.12
CA CYS A 341 0.19 -81.80 92.16
C CYS A 341 0.97 -83.10 91.90
N ASN A 342 0.31 -84.25 92.00
CA ASN A 342 0.95 -85.55 91.77
C ASN A 342 1.31 -85.81 90.31
N VAL A 343 0.78 -85.02 89.36
CA VAL A 343 1.03 -85.18 87.93
C VAL A 343 2.17 -84.29 87.45
N CYS A 344 2.09 -82.97 87.66
CA CYS A 344 3.11 -82.03 87.18
C CYS A 344 4.16 -81.66 88.23
N HIS A 345 4.02 -82.15 89.47
CA HIS A 345 4.92 -81.88 90.61
C HIS A 345 5.10 -80.40 90.98
N LYS A 346 4.27 -79.50 90.44
CA LYS A 346 4.24 -78.07 90.80
C LYS A 346 3.32 -77.84 92.01
N LYS A 347 3.60 -76.75 92.74
CA LYS A 347 2.69 -76.24 93.79
C LYS A 347 1.34 -75.91 93.18
N ILE A 348 0.27 -76.32 93.84
CA ILE A 348 -1.11 -76.05 93.40
C ILE A 348 -1.47 -74.62 93.80
N ARG A 349 -1.47 -73.74 92.80
CA ARG A 349 -1.98 -72.36 92.89
C ARG A 349 -3.34 -72.26 92.21
N GLY A 350 -4.26 -71.50 92.79
CA GLY A 350 -5.65 -71.44 92.35
C GLY A 350 -6.41 -72.72 92.72
N VAL A 351 -7.36 -73.19 91.89
CA VAL A 351 -8.22 -74.33 92.27
C VAL A 351 -7.43 -75.63 92.45
N ARG A 352 -7.62 -76.26 93.62
CA ARG A 352 -7.12 -77.59 93.97
C ARG A 352 -8.17 -78.66 93.72
N TYR A 353 -7.76 -79.77 93.12
CA TYR A 353 -8.58 -80.97 92.96
C TYR A 353 -8.01 -82.11 93.78
N LYS A 354 -8.68 -82.48 94.87
CA LYS A 354 -8.31 -83.63 95.71
C LYS A 354 -9.11 -84.85 95.30
N CYS A 355 -8.47 -85.99 95.11
CA CYS A 355 -9.19 -87.24 94.90
C CYS A 355 -9.90 -87.64 96.20
N GLY A 356 -11.22 -87.86 96.15
CA GLY A 356 -11.98 -88.29 97.32
C GLY A 356 -11.66 -89.71 97.78
N HIS A 357 -11.15 -90.55 96.86
CA HIS A 357 -10.87 -91.98 97.08
C HIS A 357 -9.40 -92.30 97.35
N CYS A 358 -8.52 -91.31 97.29
CA CYS A 358 -7.09 -91.49 97.48
C CYS A 358 -6.56 -90.42 98.45
N ALA A 359 -6.12 -90.85 99.63
CA ALA A 359 -5.63 -89.96 100.68
C ALA A 359 -4.57 -88.93 100.20
N LYS A 360 -3.65 -89.34 99.31
CA LYS A 360 -2.48 -88.53 98.89
C LYS A 360 -2.52 -88.04 97.44
N PHE A 361 -3.66 -88.14 96.73
CA PHE A 361 -3.73 -87.73 95.33
C PHE A 361 -4.38 -86.35 95.16
N GLU A 362 -3.60 -85.43 94.59
CA GLU A 362 -3.86 -84.01 94.43
C GLU A 362 -3.52 -83.57 93.00
N MET A 363 -4.37 -82.73 92.42
CA MET A 363 -4.24 -82.28 91.04
C MET A 363 -4.49 -80.77 90.92
N CYS A 364 -3.68 -80.09 90.12
CA CYS A 364 -3.89 -78.66 89.82
C CYS A 364 -4.90 -78.49 88.67
N VAL A 365 -5.43 -77.26 88.53
CA VAL A 365 -6.38 -76.93 87.46
C VAL A 365 -5.86 -77.25 86.05
N ASN A 366 -4.58 -77.03 85.77
CA ASN A 366 -4.00 -77.29 84.44
C ASN A 366 -3.93 -78.79 84.13
N CYS A 367 -3.61 -79.62 85.12
CA CYS A 367 -3.62 -81.06 84.96
C CYS A 367 -5.06 -81.60 84.89
N GLU A 368 -6.01 -81.01 85.62
CA GLU A 368 -7.42 -81.41 85.55
C GLU A 368 -8.05 -81.12 84.18
N ALA A 369 -7.64 -80.02 83.54
CA ALA A 369 -8.09 -79.63 82.20
C ALA A 369 -7.47 -80.47 81.07
N TYR A 370 -6.48 -81.33 81.38
CA TYR A 370 -5.83 -82.15 80.37
C TYR A 370 -6.77 -83.29 79.92
N PRO A 371 -6.92 -83.54 78.61
CA PRO A 371 -7.95 -84.44 78.08
C PRO A 371 -7.65 -85.93 78.30
N PHE A 372 -6.47 -86.27 78.80
CA PHE A 372 -6.11 -87.65 79.12
C PHE A 372 -6.48 -87.99 80.56
N ASN A 373 -6.91 -89.23 80.80
CA ASN A 373 -7.22 -89.71 82.15
C ASN A 373 -5.93 -89.89 82.95
N LEU A 374 -5.52 -88.84 83.66
CA LEU A 374 -4.30 -88.79 84.49
C LEU A 374 -4.45 -89.50 85.85
N HIS A 375 -5.66 -89.99 86.16
CA HIS A 375 -5.99 -90.77 87.34
C HIS A 375 -7.15 -91.74 87.02
N ASP A 376 -7.47 -92.64 87.96
CA ASP A 376 -8.59 -93.57 87.80
C ASP A 376 -9.90 -92.82 87.47
N GLN A 377 -10.53 -93.22 86.37
CA GLN A 377 -11.74 -92.61 85.82
C GLN A 377 -12.99 -92.82 86.68
N THR A 378 -12.95 -93.79 87.58
CA THR A 378 -14.03 -94.07 88.54
C THR A 378 -13.92 -93.16 89.76
N HIS A 379 -12.76 -92.55 90.02
CA HIS A 379 -12.56 -91.69 91.18
C HIS A 379 -13.14 -90.30 90.97
N VAL A 380 -13.72 -89.76 92.05
CA VAL A 380 -14.38 -88.47 92.05
C VAL A 380 -13.47 -87.44 92.72
N PHE A 381 -13.38 -86.27 92.11
CA PHE A 381 -12.53 -85.19 92.61
C PHE A 381 -13.34 -84.16 93.37
N ILE A 382 -12.81 -83.73 94.50
CA ILE A 382 -13.31 -82.62 95.30
C ILE A 382 -12.62 -81.34 94.78
N LYS A 383 -13.42 -80.39 94.30
CA LYS A 383 -12.99 -79.07 93.84
C LYS A 383 -12.92 -78.11 95.03
N ILE A 384 -11.70 -77.83 95.45
CA ILE A 384 -11.37 -76.99 96.59
C ILE A 384 -10.84 -75.66 96.05
N ARG A 385 -11.63 -74.58 96.19
CA ARG A 385 -11.27 -73.26 95.69
C ARG A 385 -10.44 -72.43 96.67
N ARG A 386 -10.52 -72.75 97.97
CA ARG A 386 -9.84 -72.03 99.06
C ARG A 386 -8.99 -72.99 99.90
N PRO A 387 -7.86 -72.57 100.48
CA PRO A 387 -7.03 -73.44 101.28
C PRO A 387 -7.79 -73.92 102.51
N VAL A 388 -7.83 -75.25 102.69
CA VAL A 388 -8.46 -75.93 103.82
C VAL A 388 -7.46 -76.89 104.45
N GLN A 389 -7.56 -77.07 105.76
CA GLN A 389 -6.86 -78.12 106.47
C GLN A 389 -7.64 -79.44 106.32
N ILE A 390 -6.97 -80.48 105.83
CA ILE A 390 -7.52 -81.82 105.65
C ILE A 390 -6.52 -82.81 106.25
N ASP A 391 -6.98 -83.65 107.17
CA ASP A 391 -6.15 -84.71 107.76
C ASP A 391 -5.77 -85.73 106.67
N SER A 392 -4.46 -85.90 106.44
CA SER A 392 -3.92 -86.49 105.22
C SER A 392 -3.92 -88.03 105.18
N ASN A 393 -4.48 -88.69 106.19
CA ASN A 393 -4.36 -90.15 106.36
C ASN A 393 -5.65 -90.93 106.03
N GLU A 394 -6.74 -90.24 105.69
CA GLU A 394 -8.03 -90.88 105.40
C GLU A 394 -8.59 -90.48 104.02
N ASN A 395 -9.40 -91.36 103.45
CA ASN A 395 -10.16 -91.06 102.24
C ASN A 395 -11.39 -90.24 102.63
N LEU A 396 -11.67 -89.18 101.86
CA LEU A 396 -12.75 -88.25 102.18
C LEU A 396 -14.12 -88.71 101.70
N LEU A 397 -14.16 -89.62 100.73
CA LEU A 397 -15.41 -90.16 100.19
C LEU A 397 -15.48 -91.68 100.45
N PRO A 398 -16.69 -92.21 100.70
CA PRO A 398 -16.91 -93.65 100.79
C PRO A 398 -16.41 -94.39 99.54
N SER A 399 -15.93 -95.63 99.71
CA SER A 399 -15.46 -96.49 98.62
C SER A 399 -16.50 -96.72 97.53
N GLU A 400 -17.78 -96.69 97.88
CA GLU A 400 -18.92 -96.93 97.02
C GLU A 400 -19.29 -95.69 96.19
N PHE A 401 -18.82 -94.50 96.56
CA PHE A 401 -19.13 -93.24 95.88
C PHE A 401 -18.26 -93.04 94.64
N ARG A 402 -18.31 -93.97 93.69
CA ARG A 402 -17.47 -93.96 92.46
C ARG A 402 -18.31 -93.75 91.20
N SER A 403 -17.72 -93.07 90.23
CA SER A 403 -18.31 -92.80 88.92
C SER A 403 -18.46 -94.09 88.10
N ILE A 404 -19.54 -94.17 87.33
CA ILE A 404 -19.77 -95.22 86.34
C ILE A 404 -18.77 -95.03 85.20
N VAL A 405 -17.98 -96.06 84.94
CA VAL A 405 -17.22 -96.17 83.70
C VAL A 405 -17.92 -97.24 82.89
N ASN A 406 -18.64 -96.81 81.84
CA ASN A 406 -19.05 -97.74 80.80
C ASN A 406 -17.76 -98.31 80.20
N LYS A 407 -17.49 -99.61 80.39
CA LYS A 407 -16.53 -100.28 79.52
C LYS A 407 -17.04 -100.09 78.09
N PRO A 408 -16.20 -99.68 77.13
CA PRO A 408 -16.62 -99.70 75.74
C PRO A 408 -17.01 -101.15 75.42
N SER A 409 -18.31 -101.36 75.18
CA SER A 409 -18.75 -102.51 74.41
C SER A 409 -17.99 -102.43 73.09
N ASN A 410 -17.14 -103.40 72.81
CA ASN A 410 -16.46 -103.53 71.52
C ASN A 410 -17.45 -103.27 70.40
N ILE A 411 -17.22 -102.20 69.63
CA ILE A 411 -17.45 -102.04 68.18
C ILE A 411 -16.55 -100.89 67.73
#